data_AF-A0A8J6JR18-F1
#
_entry.id   AF-A0A8J6JR18-F1
#
_cell.length_a   1.000
_cell.length_b   1.000
_cell.length_c   1.000
_cell.angle_alpha   90.00
_cell.angle_beta   90.00
_cell.angle_gamma   90.00
#
_symmetry.space_group_name_H-M   'P 1'
#
loop_
_entity.id
_entity.type
_entity.pdbx_description
1 polymer ?
#
loop_
_entity_poly.entity_id
_entity_poly.type
_entity_poly.pdbx_seq_one_letter_code
_entity_poly.pdbx_strand_id
1 'polypeptide(L)'
;MARNKHPEETVEKILSVSRRLFAERGYEHTTIADIVAATGMSKGAFYHHFKSKEDVYDRITDQYYESKDWMRDATKFPGRNALEKMRGLFGFLLSDPAKLDLDKMSVSIKLNPRLVLLALESTVRDAAPVVEVLIREGNADGSLHVAQPRETAEAFMLLMNMWVGVFIGDRADFTAKIAFLKSMTDSLGLPILNQELIDVAMRYYDDIMACLPAPSL
;
A
#
# COMPACT_ATOMS: atom_id res chain seq x y z
N MET A 1 39.58 -7.16 4.79
CA MET A 1 38.17 -6.72 4.62
C MET A 1 37.28 -7.91 4.89
N ALA A 2 36.49 -7.87 5.97
CA ALA A 2 35.63 -8.99 6.35
C ALA A 2 34.50 -9.14 5.32
N ARG A 3 34.50 -10.26 4.60
CA ARG A 3 33.41 -10.71 3.72
C ARG A 3 32.20 -10.94 4.62
N ASN A 4 31.16 -10.12 4.50
CA ASN A 4 29.98 -10.22 5.37
C ASN A 4 29.39 -11.64 5.20
N LYS A 5 29.41 -12.44 6.27
CA LYS A 5 29.04 -13.87 6.24
C LYS A 5 27.52 -14.09 6.21
N HIS A 6 26.72 -13.03 6.31
CA HIS A 6 25.26 -13.09 6.36
C HIS A 6 24.66 -11.98 5.47
N PRO A 7 24.38 -12.29 4.19
CA PRO A 7 23.74 -11.35 3.26
C PRO A 7 22.39 -10.84 3.78
N GLU A 8 21.63 -11.70 4.46
CA GLU A 8 20.30 -11.38 5.01
C GLU A 8 20.36 -10.35 6.15
N GLU A 9 21.33 -10.47 7.06
CA GLU A 9 21.55 -9.46 8.13
C GLU A 9 21.93 -8.09 7.56
N THR A 10 22.65 -8.10 6.44
CA THR A 10 23.06 -6.87 5.74
C THR A 10 21.85 -6.17 5.12
N VAL A 11 20.99 -6.94 4.45
CA VAL A 11 19.76 -6.45 3.85
C VAL A 11 18.84 -5.87 4.93
N GLU A 12 18.61 -6.56 6.04
CA GLU A 12 17.75 -6.05 7.11
C GLU A 12 18.31 -4.78 7.77
N LYS A 13 19.64 -4.67 7.89
CA LYS A 13 20.28 -3.44 8.36
C LYS A 13 20.02 -2.26 7.43
N ILE A 14 20.12 -2.48 6.10
CA ILE A 14 19.81 -1.43 5.12
C ILE A 14 18.34 -1.03 5.24
N LEU A 15 17.42 -2.00 5.24
CA LEU A 15 15.98 -1.76 5.27
C LEU A 15 15.54 -1.04 6.56
N SER A 16 16.03 -1.46 7.72
CA SER A 16 15.71 -0.82 9.01
C SER A 16 16.22 0.63 9.09
N VAL A 17 17.46 0.89 8.65
CA VAL A 17 18.01 2.26 8.60
C VAL A 17 17.25 3.13 7.61
N SER A 18 16.91 2.59 6.44
CA SER A 18 16.12 3.30 5.43
C SER A 18 14.73 3.64 5.91
N ARG A 19 13.98 2.70 6.52
CA ARG A 19 12.66 2.97 7.13
C ARG A 19 12.72 4.14 8.11
N ARG A 20 13.72 4.12 9.00
CA ARG A 20 13.91 5.19 9.98
C ARG A 20 14.21 6.54 9.32
N LEU A 21 15.13 6.59 8.35
CA LEU A 21 15.47 7.84 7.65
C LEU A 21 14.28 8.39 6.84
N PHE A 22 13.51 7.51 6.18
CA PHE A 22 12.31 7.90 5.44
C PHE A 22 11.24 8.46 6.37
N ALA A 23 11.05 7.89 7.57
CA ALA A 23 10.13 8.40 8.57
C ALA A 23 10.58 9.75 9.17
N GLU A 24 11.88 9.92 9.46
CA GLU A 24 12.42 11.12 10.09
C GLU A 24 12.51 12.32 9.14
N ARG A 25 12.86 12.07 7.87
CA ARG A 25 13.25 13.12 6.91
C ARG A 25 12.37 13.17 5.67
N GLY A 26 11.51 12.18 5.46
CA GLY A 26 10.82 11.95 4.21
C GLY A 26 11.66 11.17 3.20
N TYR A 27 10.98 10.46 2.30
CA TYR A 27 11.61 9.68 1.23
C TYR A 27 12.45 10.58 0.32
N GLU A 28 11.92 11.72 -0.13
CA GLU A 28 12.58 12.63 -1.07
C GLU A 28 13.88 13.23 -0.54
N HIS A 29 13.93 13.60 0.74
CA HIS A 29 15.12 14.20 1.36
C HIS A 29 16.16 13.18 1.84
N THR A 30 15.90 11.88 1.68
CA THR A 30 16.86 10.83 2.03
C THR A 30 17.61 10.38 0.78
N THR A 31 18.94 10.40 0.83
CA THR A 31 19.80 9.91 -0.26
C THR A 31 20.41 8.53 0.04
N ILE A 32 20.89 7.84 -1.00
CA ILE A 32 21.68 6.61 -0.81
C ILE A 32 22.93 6.89 0.03
N ALA A 33 23.53 8.08 -0.10
CA ALA A 33 24.69 8.45 0.70
C ALA A 33 24.35 8.54 2.20
N ASP A 34 23.18 9.08 2.55
CA ASP A 34 22.71 9.12 3.93
C ASP A 34 22.50 7.71 4.51
N ILE A 35 21.90 6.81 3.72
CA ILE A 35 21.68 5.41 4.11
C ILE A 35 23.02 4.70 4.32
N VAL A 36 23.97 4.85 3.40
CA VAL A 36 25.31 4.25 3.49
C VAL A 36 26.06 4.78 4.71
N ALA A 37 26.01 6.09 4.96
CA ALA A 37 26.62 6.71 6.13
C ALA A 37 26.01 6.19 7.44
N ALA A 38 24.68 6.13 7.52
CA ALA A 38 23.97 5.67 8.72
C ALA A 38 24.11 4.16 8.97
N THR A 39 24.31 3.35 7.93
CA THR A 39 24.59 1.91 8.06
C THR A 39 26.05 1.61 8.41
N GLY A 40 26.97 2.58 8.21
CA GLY A 40 28.41 2.39 8.34
C GLY A 40 29.02 1.48 7.26
N MET A 41 28.31 1.30 6.15
CA MET A 41 28.72 0.43 5.05
C MET A 41 29.49 1.20 3.98
N SER A 42 30.08 0.48 3.03
CA SER A 42 30.59 1.11 1.81
C SER A 42 29.48 1.24 0.76
N LYS A 43 29.62 2.24 -0.13
CA LYS A 43 28.72 2.42 -1.27
C LYS A 43 28.66 1.16 -2.16
N GLY A 44 29.80 0.49 -2.36
CA GLY A 44 29.85 -0.78 -3.11
C GLY A 44 29.10 -1.93 -2.44
N ALA A 45 29.12 -1.99 -1.10
CA ALA A 45 28.35 -2.99 -0.36
C ALA A 45 26.84 -2.75 -0.47
N PHE A 46 26.40 -1.49 -0.47
CA PHE A 46 24.99 -1.15 -0.74
C PHE A 46 24.55 -1.60 -2.14
N TYR A 47 25.32 -1.24 -3.18
CA TYR A 47 24.98 -1.60 -4.56
C TYR A 47 25.06 -3.09 -4.88
N HIS A 48 25.66 -3.89 -4.01
CA HIS A 48 25.57 -5.35 -4.12
C HIS A 48 24.15 -5.87 -3.84
N HIS A 49 23.38 -5.16 -3.01
CA HIS A 49 22.04 -5.57 -2.58
C HIS A 49 20.92 -4.77 -3.27
N PHE A 50 21.10 -3.46 -3.46
CA PHE A 50 20.07 -2.57 -4.01
C PHE A 50 20.64 -1.69 -5.12
N LYS A 51 19.95 -1.59 -6.26
CA LYS A 51 20.42 -0.76 -7.38
C LYS A 51 20.00 0.69 -7.22
N SER A 52 18.92 0.96 -6.48
CA SER A 52 18.45 2.32 -6.21
C SER A 52 17.71 2.44 -4.88
N LYS A 53 17.30 3.67 -4.54
CA LYS A 53 16.48 3.98 -3.36
C LYS A 53 15.05 3.42 -3.53
N GLU A 54 14.56 3.38 -4.76
CA GLU A 54 13.28 2.75 -5.12
C GLU A 54 13.31 1.24 -4.82
N ASP A 55 14.38 0.53 -5.18
CA ASP A 55 14.49 -0.90 -4.86
C ASP A 55 14.45 -1.17 -3.34
N VAL A 56 14.99 -0.24 -2.54
CA VAL A 56 14.92 -0.33 -1.07
C VAL A 56 13.48 -0.10 -0.60
N TYR A 57 12.80 0.89 -1.16
CA TYR A 57 11.40 1.19 -0.85
C TYR A 57 10.49 0.01 -1.20
N ASP A 58 10.60 -0.52 -2.42
CA ASP A 58 9.84 -1.68 -2.88
C ASP A 58 10.03 -2.86 -1.93
N ARG A 59 11.28 -3.16 -1.55
CA ARG A 59 11.57 -4.26 -0.62
C ARG A 59 10.98 -4.03 0.77
N ILE A 60 10.98 -2.79 1.28
CA ILE A 60 10.32 -2.45 2.55
C ILE A 60 8.82 -2.74 2.46
N THR A 61 8.18 -2.35 1.35
CA THR A 61 6.76 -2.61 1.10
C THR A 61 6.48 -4.10 0.96
N ASP A 62 7.32 -4.86 0.27
CA ASP A 62 7.18 -6.31 0.15
C ASP A 62 7.26 -7.02 1.50
N GLN A 63 8.23 -6.64 2.35
CA GLN A 63 8.37 -7.22 3.71
C GLN A 63 7.10 -7.05 4.55
N TYR A 64 6.39 -5.94 4.38
CA TYR A 64 5.13 -5.71 5.06
C TYR A 64 4.10 -6.77 4.69
N TYR A 65 3.89 -7.02 3.39
CA TYR A 65 2.89 -7.97 2.91
C TYR A 65 3.31 -9.43 3.08
N GLU A 66 4.61 -9.76 2.92
CA GLU A 66 5.15 -11.11 3.12
C GLU A 66 4.89 -11.66 4.53
N SER A 67 4.82 -10.77 5.52
CA SER A 67 4.54 -11.11 6.91
C SER A 67 3.08 -11.46 7.20
N LYS A 68 2.16 -11.26 6.24
CA LYS A 68 0.72 -11.41 6.42
C LYS A 68 0.22 -12.71 5.79
N ASP A 69 -0.37 -13.58 6.60
CA ASP A 69 -0.91 -14.86 6.12
C ASP A 69 -1.97 -14.69 5.01
N TRP A 70 -2.77 -13.63 5.08
CA TRP A 70 -3.81 -13.33 4.10
C TRP A 70 -3.26 -12.90 2.73
N MET A 71 -2.00 -12.47 2.64
CA MET A 71 -1.38 -12.15 1.35
C MET A 71 -1.18 -13.41 0.52
N ARG A 72 -0.94 -14.55 1.18
CA ARG A 72 -0.82 -15.87 0.52
C ARG A 72 -2.18 -16.45 0.16
N ASP A 73 -3.18 -16.20 1.00
CA ASP A 73 -4.53 -16.71 0.83
C ASP A 73 -5.55 -15.78 1.51
N ALA A 74 -6.16 -14.92 0.70
CA ALA A 74 -7.13 -13.92 1.15
C ALA A 74 -8.37 -14.56 1.80
N THR A 75 -8.70 -15.80 1.40
CA THR A 75 -9.89 -16.52 1.89
C THR A 75 -9.76 -16.88 3.38
N LYS A 76 -8.55 -16.86 3.94
CA LYS A 76 -8.28 -17.08 5.37
C LYS A 76 -8.52 -15.86 6.23
N PHE A 77 -8.75 -14.68 5.62
CA PHE A 77 -9.08 -13.50 6.40
C PHE A 77 -10.36 -13.74 7.22
N PRO A 78 -10.45 -13.29 8.49
CA PRO A 78 -11.63 -13.52 9.31
C PRO A 78 -12.88 -12.83 8.74
N GLY A 79 -14.00 -13.55 8.70
CA GLY A 79 -15.30 -13.03 8.26
C GLY A 79 -16.29 -14.16 8.00
N ARG A 80 -17.61 -13.90 8.10
CA ARG A 80 -18.64 -14.93 7.91
C ARG A 80 -18.87 -15.28 6.44
N ASN A 81 -18.56 -14.34 5.54
CA ASN A 81 -18.64 -14.46 4.09
C ASN A 81 -17.57 -13.57 3.46
N ALA A 82 -17.35 -13.69 2.15
CA ALA A 82 -16.28 -12.97 1.47
C ALA A 82 -16.43 -11.45 1.53
N LEU A 83 -17.66 -10.91 1.51
CA LEU A 83 -17.88 -9.46 1.67
C LEU A 83 -17.41 -8.96 3.04
N GLU A 84 -17.70 -9.68 4.13
CA GLU A 84 -17.20 -9.33 5.47
C GLU A 84 -15.67 -9.48 5.56
N LYS A 85 -15.09 -10.52 4.96
CA LYS A 85 -13.64 -10.70 4.88
C LYS A 85 -12.98 -9.52 4.16
N MET A 86 -13.55 -9.12 3.02
CA MET A 86 -13.04 -8.01 2.22
C MET A 86 -13.13 -6.69 2.99
N ARG A 87 -14.26 -6.38 3.62
CA ARG A 87 -14.39 -5.20 4.48
C ARG A 87 -13.39 -5.20 5.63
N GLY A 88 -13.21 -6.34 6.30
CA GLY A 88 -12.24 -6.50 7.37
C GLY A 88 -10.80 -6.31 6.88
N LEU A 89 -10.47 -6.83 5.69
CA LEU A 89 -9.15 -6.68 5.07
C LEU A 89 -8.83 -5.22 4.77
N PHE A 90 -9.73 -4.49 4.11
CA PHE A 90 -9.53 -3.06 3.85
C PHE A 90 -9.54 -2.23 5.13
N GLY A 91 -10.40 -2.57 6.10
CA GLY A 91 -10.40 -1.95 7.42
C GLY A 91 -9.06 -2.11 8.13
N PHE A 92 -8.48 -3.31 8.08
CA PHE A 92 -7.13 -3.57 8.59
C PHE A 92 -6.07 -2.76 7.84
N LEU A 93 -6.06 -2.79 6.51
CA LEU A 93 -5.06 -2.07 5.70
C LEU A 93 -5.07 -0.56 5.92
N LEU A 94 -6.25 0.03 6.13
CA LEU A 94 -6.40 1.47 6.34
C LEU A 94 -6.12 1.90 7.79
N SER A 95 -6.02 0.97 8.75
CA SER A 95 -5.83 1.29 10.18
C SER A 95 -4.57 0.70 10.79
N ASP A 96 -3.90 -0.24 10.13
CA ASP A 96 -2.67 -0.85 10.60
C ASP A 96 -1.53 0.18 10.65
N PRO A 97 -0.93 0.45 11.82
CA PRO A 97 0.08 1.49 11.97
C PRO A 97 1.30 1.30 11.05
N ALA A 98 1.74 0.05 10.86
CA ALA A 98 2.86 -0.24 9.99
C ALA A 98 2.53 0.05 8.52
N LYS A 99 1.28 -0.20 8.07
CA LYS A 99 0.83 0.19 6.73
C LYS A 99 0.72 1.70 6.57
N LEU A 100 0.15 2.38 7.57
CA LEU A 100 0.05 3.85 7.57
C LEU A 100 1.43 4.52 7.48
N ASP A 101 2.43 3.99 8.18
CA ASP A 101 3.80 4.50 8.08
C ASP A 101 4.37 4.36 6.66
N LEU A 102 4.10 3.25 5.98
CA LEU A 102 4.48 3.09 4.57
C LEU A 102 3.75 4.07 3.66
N ASP A 103 2.44 4.23 3.85
CA ASP A 103 1.63 5.14 3.03
C ASP A 103 2.04 6.60 3.24
N LYS A 104 2.44 6.98 4.45
CA LYS A 104 3.02 8.31 4.74
C LYS A 104 4.33 8.54 3.98
N MET A 105 5.20 7.52 3.89
CA MET A 105 6.39 7.59 3.05
C MET A 105 5.99 7.74 1.57
N SER A 106 4.88 7.10 1.18
CA SER A 106 4.39 7.02 -0.18
C SER A 106 3.69 8.30 -0.67
N VAL A 107 3.23 9.20 0.20
CA VAL A 107 2.53 10.43 -0.25
C VAL A 107 3.43 11.33 -1.11
N SER A 108 4.73 11.26 -0.90
CA SER A 108 5.74 11.96 -1.70
C SER A 108 6.03 11.29 -3.07
N ILE A 109 5.50 10.09 -3.33
CA ILE A 109 5.69 9.31 -4.57
C ILE A 109 5.15 10.01 -5.82
N LYS A 110 4.18 10.93 -5.70
CA LYS A 110 3.59 11.63 -6.86
C LYS A 110 4.64 12.27 -7.79
N LEU A 111 5.84 12.51 -7.27
CA LEU A 111 6.95 13.15 -7.98
C LEU A 111 7.93 12.16 -8.65
N ASN A 112 7.77 10.84 -8.44
CA ASN A 112 8.70 9.82 -8.95
C ASN A 112 8.00 8.87 -9.96
N PRO A 113 8.22 9.03 -11.28
CA PRO A 113 7.58 8.23 -12.31
C PRO A 113 7.83 6.73 -12.18
N ARG A 114 9.00 6.33 -11.67
CA ARG A 114 9.34 4.90 -11.49
C ARG A 114 8.48 4.28 -10.40
N LEU A 115 8.34 4.95 -9.26
CA LEU A 115 7.50 4.47 -8.16
C LEU A 115 6.01 4.48 -8.52
N VAL A 116 5.55 5.46 -9.31
CA VAL A 116 4.17 5.46 -9.85
C VAL A 116 3.93 4.25 -10.75
N LEU A 117 4.88 3.92 -11.63
CA LEU A 117 4.77 2.74 -12.50
C LEU A 117 4.80 1.44 -11.69
N LEU A 118 5.70 1.33 -10.70
CA LEU A 118 5.77 0.17 -9.80
C LEU A 118 4.48 -0.01 -9.01
N ALA A 119 3.91 1.07 -8.47
CA ALA A 119 2.63 1.02 -7.76
C ALA A 119 1.47 0.60 -8.68
N LEU A 120 1.46 1.08 -9.93
CA LEU A 120 0.49 0.65 -10.94
C LEU A 120 0.62 -0.84 -11.24
N GLU A 121 1.85 -1.31 -11.53
CA GLU A 121 2.12 -2.72 -11.84
C GLU A 121 1.76 -3.63 -10.66
N SER A 122 2.16 -3.27 -9.44
CA SER A 122 1.85 -4.04 -8.23
C SER A 122 0.35 -4.05 -7.91
N THR A 123 -0.34 -2.93 -8.15
CA THR A 123 -1.80 -2.86 -8.00
C THR A 123 -2.51 -3.89 -8.88
N VAL A 124 -2.08 -4.03 -10.14
CA VAL A 124 -2.70 -4.97 -11.10
C VAL A 124 -2.21 -6.40 -10.90
N ARG A 125 -0.91 -6.61 -10.64
CA ARG A 125 -0.31 -7.95 -10.59
C ARG A 125 -0.41 -8.64 -9.24
N ASP A 126 -0.48 -7.87 -8.15
CA ASP A 126 -0.41 -8.41 -6.79
C ASP A 126 -1.71 -8.12 -6.02
N ALA A 127 -2.13 -6.85 -5.98
CA ALA A 127 -3.25 -6.44 -5.13
C ALA A 127 -4.63 -6.82 -5.72
N ALA A 128 -4.85 -6.62 -7.02
CA ALA A 128 -6.11 -6.96 -7.68
C ALA A 128 -6.44 -8.47 -7.62
N PRO A 129 -5.49 -9.41 -7.83
CA PRO A 129 -5.76 -10.83 -7.67
C PRO A 129 -6.27 -11.24 -6.28
N VAL A 130 -5.77 -10.60 -5.21
CA VAL A 130 -6.26 -10.83 -3.83
C VAL A 130 -7.75 -10.47 -3.73
N VAL A 131 -8.16 -9.33 -4.31
CA VAL A 131 -9.56 -8.91 -4.35
C VAL A 131 -10.38 -9.81 -5.27
N GLU A 132 -9.86 -10.20 -6.43
CA GLU A 132 -10.55 -11.11 -7.36
C GLU A 132 -10.90 -12.44 -6.70
N VAL A 133 -9.98 -13.03 -5.93
CA VAL A 133 -10.22 -14.25 -5.16
C VAL A 133 -11.42 -14.08 -4.22
N LEU A 134 -11.46 -12.99 -3.46
CA LEU A 134 -12.56 -12.69 -2.55
C LEU A 134 -13.87 -12.38 -3.30
N ILE A 135 -13.82 -11.74 -4.47
CA ILE A 135 -15.02 -11.54 -5.31
C ILE A 135 -15.58 -12.89 -5.76
N ARG A 136 -14.71 -13.80 -6.23
CA ARG A 136 -15.13 -15.14 -6.67
C ARG A 136 -15.70 -15.95 -5.51
N GLU A 137 -15.08 -15.88 -4.33
CA GLU A 137 -15.62 -16.49 -3.11
C GLU A 137 -17.00 -15.90 -2.76
N GLY A 138 -17.16 -14.58 -2.83
CA GLY A 138 -18.42 -13.93 -2.51
C GLY A 138 -19.55 -14.22 -3.50
N ASN A 139 -19.21 -14.41 -4.77
CA ASN A 139 -20.17 -14.90 -5.76
C ASN A 139 -20.60 -16.34 -5.46
N ALA A 140 -19.71 -17.17 -4.92
CA ALA A 140 -19.99 -18.56 -4.57
C ALA A 140 -20.79 -18.70 -3.27
N ASP A 141 -20.50 -17.87 -2.25
CA ASP A 141 -21.21 -17.86 -0.97
C ASP A 141 -22.50 -17.01 -0.97
N GLY A 142 -22.74 -16.27 -2.07
CA GLY A 142 -23.93 -15.45 -2.28
C GLY A 142 -23.87 -14.06 -1.64
N SER A 143 -22.74 -13.66 -1.04
CA SER A 143 -22.57 -12.32 -0.47
C SER A 143 -22.26 -11.24 -1.49
N LEU A 144 -21.82 -11.62 -2.70
CA LEU A 144 -21.52 -10.73 -3.82
C LEU A 144 -22.20 -11.22 -5.11
N HIS A 145 -22.45 -10.29 -6.03
CA HIS A 145 -23.06 -10.59 -7.33
C HIS A 145 -22.34 -9.84 -8.46
N VAL A 146 -21.06 -10.11 -8.62
CA VAL A 146 -20.17 -9.43 -9.59
C VAL A 146 -20.05 -10.26 -10.86
N ALA A 147 -20.49 -9.71 -12.00
CA ALA A 147 -20.46 -10.40 -13.29
C ALA A 147 -19.04 -10.62 -13.84
N GLN A 148 -18.14 -9.65 -13.61
CA GLN A 148 -16.78 -9.63 -14.13
C GLN A 148 -15.77 -9.49 -12.97
N PRO A 149 -15.46 -10.56 -12.22
CA PRO A 149 -14.65 -10.49 -11.00
C PRO A 149 -13.28 -9.86 -11.20
N ARG A 150 -12.58 -10.25 -12.27
CA ARG A 150 -11.22 -9.78 -12.54
C ARG A 150 -11.20 -8.29 -12.89
N GLU A 151 -12.01 -7.89 -13.86
CA GLU A 151 -12.06 -6.51 -14.34
C GLU A 151 -12.57 -5.58 -13.24
N THR A 152 -13.52 -6.04 -12.43
CA THR A 152 -14.02 -5.30 -11.27
C THR A 152 -12.94 -5.13 -10.22
N ALA A 153 -12.16 -6.18 -9.92
CA ALA A 153 -11.04 -6.10 -8.98
C ALA A 153 -9.95 -5.15 -9.48
N GLU A 154 -9.50 -5.28 -10.74
CA GLU A 154 -8.47 -4.41 -11.32
C GLU A 154 -8.93 -2.93 -11.32
N ALA A 155 -10.15 -2.65 -11.80
CA ALA A 155 -10.69 -1.29 -11.83
C ALA A 155 -10.85 -0.69 -10.43
N PHE A 156 -11.41 -1.47 -9.49
CA PHE A 156 -11.57 -1.04 -8.10
C PHE A 156 -10.22 -0.72 -7.45
N MET A 157 -9.24 -1.60 -7.61
CA MET A 157 -7.92 -1.42 -7.01
C MET A 157 -7.15 -0.27 -7.63
N LEU A 158 -7.23 -0.06 -8.94
CA LEU A 158 -6.63 1.11 -9.59
C LEU A 158 -7.27 2.42 -9.11
N LEU A 159 -8.59 2.48 -9.01
CA LEU A 159 -9.27 3.68 -8.53
C LEU A 159 -9.00 3.93 -7.03
N MET A 160 -8.89 2.88 -6.23
CA MET A 160 -8.54 3.02 -4.81
C MET A 160 -7.08 3.43 -4.61
N ASN A 161 -6.11 2.69 -5.17
CA ASN A 161 -4.70 2.93 -4.94
C ASN A 161 -4.19 4.17 -5.69
N MET A 162 -4.57 4.33 -6.96
CA MET A 162 -4.05 5.42 -7.79
C MET A 162 -4.93 6.65 -7.70
N TRP A 163 -6.21 6.54 -8.04
CA TRP A 163 -7.06 7.74 -8.12
C TRP A 163 -7.37 8.35 -6.75
N VAL A 164 -7.72 7.53 -5.76
CA VAL A 164 -7.91 8.00 -4.38
C VAL A 164 -6.58 8.15 -3.67
N GLY A 165 -5.73 7.11 -3.65
CA GLY A 165 -4.51 7.08 -2.84
C GLY A 165 -3.36 7.95 -3.36
N VAL A 166 -3.13 8.02 -4.69
CA VAL A 166 -2.06 8.86 -5.26
C VAL A 166 -2.58 10.26 -5.56
N PHE A 167 -3.80 10.45 -6.08
CA PHE A 167 -4.34 11.78 -6.37
C PHE A 167 -5.20 12.34 -5.23
N ILE A 168 -4.74 12.22 -3.97
CA ILE A 168 -5.39 12.82 -2.81
C ILE A 168 -5.46 14.35 -2.97
N GLY A 169 -6.67 14.91 -2.97
CA GLY A 169 -6.97 16.33 -2.92
C GLY A 169 -7.29 16.81 -1.49
N ASP A 170 -8.16 17.81 -1.37
CA ASP A 170 -8.68 18.18 -0.05
C ASP A 170 -9.71 17.17 0.50
N ARG A 171 -10.19 17.40 1.72
CA ARG A 171 -11.12 16.48 2.38
C ARG A 171 -12.43 16.34 1.62
N ALA A 172 -12.89 17.40 0.95
CA ALA A 172 -14.13 17.37 0.19
C ALA A 172 -13.97 16.54 -1.10
N ASP A 173 -12.85 16.71 -1.81
CA ASP A 173 -12.48 15.89 -2.97
C ASP A 173 -12.34 14.41 -2.59
N PHE A 174 -11.62 14.10 -1.51
CA PHE A 174 -11.48 12.72 -1.02
C PHE A 174 -12.85 12.10 -0.69
N THR A 175 -13.70 12.83 0.03
CA THR A 175 -15.07 12.39 0.36
C THR A 175 -15.89 12.12 -0.91
N ALA A 176 -15.81 13.00 -1.90
CA ALA A 176 -16.53 12.84 -3.17
C ALA A 176 -16.05 11.61 -3.95
N LYS A 177 -14.73 11.34 -3.98
CA LYS A 177 -14.17 10.14 -4.63
C LYS A 177 -14.61 8.86 -3.93
N ILE A 178 -14.60 8.82 -2.59
CA ILE A 178 -15.10 7.67 -1.83
C ILE A 178 -16.60 7.45 -2.10
N ALA A 179 -17.41 8.51 -2.13
CA ALA A 179 -18.82 8.40 -2.46
C ALA A 179 -19.07 7.87 -3.89
N PHE A 180 -18.28 8.34 -4.87
CA PHE A 180 -18.33 7.83 -6.24
C PHE A 180 -17.93 6.36 -6.32
N LEU A 181 -16.81 5.98 -5.69
CA LEU A 181 -16.36 4.59 -5.60
C LEU A 181 -17.43 3.69 -4.98
N LYS A 182 -18.11 4.16 -3.93
CA LYS A 182 -19.21 3.42 -3.32
C LYS A 182 -20.32 3.18 -4.34
N SER A 183 -20.82 4.24 -4.98
CA SER A 183 -21.90 4.11 -5.98
C SER A 183 -21.51 3.18 -7.14
N MET A 184 -20.28 3.29 -7.63
CA MET A 184 -19.76 2.47 -8.71
C MET A 184 -19.68 0.99 -8.28
N THR A 185 -19.04 0.70 -7.14
CA THR A 185 -18.87 -0.67 -6.65
C THR A 185 -20.20 -1.32 -6.28
N ASP A 186 -21.14 -0.59 -5.67
CA ASP A 186 -22.52 -1.05 -5.42
C ASP A 186 -23.20 -1.50 -6.74
N SER A 187 -23.10 -0.69 -7.80
CA SER A 187 -23.70 -1.00 -9.11
C SER A 187 -23.08 -2.20 -9.82
N LEU A 188 -21.83 -2.52 -9.50
CA LEU A 188 -21.12 -3.70 -10.02
C LEU A 188 -21.40 -4.97 -9.20
N GLY A 189 -22.23 -4.89 -8.15
CA GLY A 189 -22.52 -6.02 -7.25
C GLY A 189 -21.44 -6.24 -6.19
N LEU A 190 -20.60 -5.24 -5.93
CA LEU A 190 -19.54 -5.22 -4.92
C LEU A 190 -19.82 -4.14 -3.86
N PRO A 191 -20.79 -4.31 -2.94
CA PRO A 191 -21.15 -3.28 -1.97
C PRO A 191 -20.15 -3.18 -0.80
N ILE A 192 -18.87 -2.96 -1.11
CA ILE A 192 -17.77 -3.04 -0.15
C ILE A 192 -17.75 -1.85 0.83
N LEU A 193 -17.97 -0.63 0.34
CA LEU A 193 -17.87 0.61 1.11
C LEU A 193 -19.14 0.86 1.97
N ASN A 194 -19.24 0.18 3.11
CA ASN A 194 -20.24 0.49 4.14
C ASN A 194 -19.82 1.73 4.97
N GLN A 195 -20.71 2.22 5.83
CA GLN A 195 -20.42 3.41 6.65
C GLN A 195 -19.18 3.23 7.52
N GLU A 196 -19.01 2.07 8.13
CA GLU A 196 -17.84 1.77 8.98
C GLU A 196 -16.52 1.88 8.21
N LEU A 197 -16.43 1.29 7.03
CA LEU A 197 -15.22 1.35 6.20
C LEU A 197 -14.98 2.75 5.65
N ILE A 198 -16.05 3.51 5.36
CA ILE A 198 -15.94 4.92 4.99
C ILE A 198 -15.37 5.74 6.16
N ASP A 199 -15.86 5.53 7.38
CA ASP A 199 -15.35 6.23 8.57
C ASP A 199 -13.87 5.89 8.83
N VAL A 200 -13.46 4.64 8.60
CA VAL A 200 -12.05 4.23 8.63
C VAL A 200 -11.25 4.96 7.55
N ALA A 201 -11.74 5.03 6.31
CA ALA A 201 -11.07 5.74 5.22
C ALA A 201 -10.93 7.25 5.50
N MET A 202 -11.91 7.87 6.17
CA MET A 202 -11.83 9.27 6.56
C MET A 202 -10.78 9.50 7.66
N ARG A 203 -10.65 8.58 8.63
CA ARG A 203 -9.57 8.64 9.63
C ARG A 203 -8.20 8.44 8.99
N TYR A 204 -8.09 7.48 8.08
CA TYR A 204 -6.89 7.27 7.26
C TYR A 204 -6.48 8.58 6.56
N TYR A 205 -7.41 9.26 5.89
CA TYR A 205 -7.13 10.54 5.24
C TYR A 205 -6.56 11.58 6.23
N ASP A 206 -7.19 11.71 7.41
CA ASP A 206 -6.74 12.67 8.43
C ASP A 206 -5.32 12.36 8.92
N ASP A 207 -5.01 11.08 9.16
CA ASP A 207 -3.69 10.63 9.58
C ASP A 207 -2.61 10.83 8.52
N ILE A 208 -2.95 10.62 7.24
CA ILE A 208 -2.05 10.85 6.11
C ILE A 208 -1.77 12.35 5.94
N MET A 209 -2.81 13.18 5.97
CA MET A 209 -2.68 14.62 5.74
C MET A 209 -2.02 15.35 6.91
N ALA A 210 -2.16 14.86 8.14
CA ALA A 210 -1.46 15.42 9.30
C ALA A 210 0.07 15.34 9.19
N CYS A 211 0.60 14.40 8.39
CA CYS A 211 2.04 14.22 8.18
C CYS A 211 2.61 15.05 7.02
N LEU A 212 1.76 15.71 6.22
CA LEU A 212 2.23 16.57 5.13
C LEU A 212 2.48 18.00 5.62
N PRO A 213 3.59 18.64 5.22
CA PRO A 213 3.71 20.08 5.40
C PRO A 213 2.54 20.76 4.69
N ALA A 214 1.97 21.80 5.31
CA ALA A 214 0.87 22.57 4.72
C ALA A 214 1.25 22.97 3.28
N PRO A 215 0.32 22.90 2.32
CA PRO A 215 0.63 23.23 0.94
C PRO A 215 1.19 24.65 0.89
N SER A 216 2.41 24.78 0.35
CA SER A 216 2.97 26.09 0.02
C SER A 216 2.10 26.70 -1.08
N LEU A 217 1.36 27.75 -0.70
CA LEU A 217 0.56 28.61 -1.58
C LEU A 217 1.41 29.21 -2.70
#